data_AF-A0A9J6GAQ0-F1
#
_entry.id   AF-A0A9J6GAQ0-F1
#
_cell.length_a   1.000
_cell.length_b   1.000
_cell.length_c   1.000
_cell.angle_alpha   90.00
_cell.angle_beta   90.00
_cell.angle_gamma   90.00
#
_symmetry.space_group_name_H-M   'P 1'
#
loop_
_entity.id
_entity.type
_entity.pdbx_description
1 polymer ?
#
loop_
_entity_poly.entity_id
_entity_poly.type
_entity_poly.pdbx_seq_one_letter_code
_entity_poly.pdbx_strand_id
1 'polypeptide(L)'
;MAVSKRAECAELQEWVQPVVDHLYWCVAVSKGDGLLLVAMWKSMLNHVINVHSDHGETYPRCVHDDIPDGKWLLPGTPSYARLLTIATERTLLKDMEQLSSLGQTYGLESYHSLLIKFAPKSVAFTPEAMRARTEIAVLHQNENAGRPQAVTKEGEPRYKRKMLRTNNRQEVACSVKTKPTYGYVKVLMAEMLHVCSECPSFKEANTRKDRSHIPLPMSQKLPNRRETKVLAAERCTRFRANPATSL
;
A
#
# COMPACT_ATOMS: atom_id res chain seq x y z
N MET A 1 -15.32 7.04 14.09
CA MET A 1 -15.91 8.00 15.05
C MET A 1 -16.91 7.30 15.94
N ALA A 2 -16.65 7.17 17.25
CA ALA A 2 -17.64 6.62 18.20
C ALA A 2 -18.72 7.66 18.58
N VAL A 3 -18.48 8.93 18.28
CA VAL A 3 -19.23 10.10 18.77
C VAL A 3 -20.51 10.38 17.98
N SER A 4 -20.55 10.03 16.69
CA SER A 4 -21.74 10.19 15.85
C SER A 4 -22.94 9.34 16.33
N LYS A 5 -22.71 8.40 17.26
CA LYS A 5 -23.75 7.52 17.85
C LYS A 5 -24.60 8.20 18.94
N ARG A 6 -24.29 9.44 19.33
CA ARG A 6 -25.12 10.22 20.27
C ARG A 6 -26.25 10.91 19.49
N ALA A 7 -27.49 10.86 20.02
CA ALA A 7 -28.68 11.39 19.35
C ALA A 7 -28.55 12.88 18.97
N GLU A 8 -27.89 13.67 19.81
CA GLU A 8 -27.62 15.12 19.58
C GLU A 8 -26.66 15.41 18.41
N CYS A 9 -26.06 14.38 17.80
CA CYS A 9 -25.08 14.52 16.73
C CYS A 9 -25.36 13.52 15.59
N ALA A 10 -26.62 13.12 15.43
CA ALA A 10 -27.02 12.15 14.41
C ALA A 10 -26.64 12.62 12.99
N GLU A 11 -26.71 13.93 12.72
CA GLU A 11 -26.29 14.53 11.44
C GLU A 11 -24.80 14.28 11.14
N LEU A 12 -23.95 14.15 12.16
CA LEU A 12 -22.53 13.81 11.95
C LEU A 12 -22.34 12.39 11.40
N GLN A 13 -23.33 11.49 11.52
CA GLN A 13 -23.23 10.16 10.93
C GLN A 13 -23.08 10.22 9.40
N GLU A 14 -23.83 11.11 8.75
CA GLU A 14 -23.76 11.28 7.30
C GLU A 14 -22.42 11.88 6.85
N TRP A 15 -21.76 12.63 7.74
CA TRP A 15 -20.47 13.26 7.51
C TRP A 15 -19.24 12.39 7.83
N VAL A 16 -19.39 11.26 8.53
CA VAL A 16 -18.24 10.42 8.91
C VAL A 16 -17.43 9.98 7.70
N GLN A 17 -18.10 9.45 6.67
CA GLN A 17 -17.41 8.94 5.48
C GLN A 17 -16.79 10.08 4.66
N PRO A 18 -17.51 11.18 4.33
CA PRO A 18 -16.92 12.34 3.65
C PRO A 18 -15.69 12.91 4.37
N VAL A 19 -15.71 13.04 5.70
CA VAL A 19 -14.58 13.54 6.50
C VAL A 19 -13.36 12.61 6.38
N VAL A 20 -13.59 11.29 6.42
CA VAL A 20 -12.53 10.29 6.27
C VAL A 20 -11.95 10.33 4.85
N ASP A 21 -12.80 10.41 3.84
CA ASP A 21 -12.37 10.48 2.44
C ASP A 21 -11.58 11.77 2.17
N HIS A 22 -12.00 12.89 2.75
CA HIS A 22 -11.27 14.17 2.70
C HIS A 22 -9.87 14.05 3.31
N LEU A 23 -9.72 13.37 4.45
CA LEU A 23 -8.40 13.11 5.03
C LEU A 23 -7.49 12.33 4.07
N TYR A 24 -8.00 11.23 3.48
CA TYR A 24 -7.22 10.46 2.51
C TYR A 24 -6.86 11.28 1.27
N TRP A 25 -7.77 12.14 0.81
CA TRP A 25 -7.51 13.07 -0.28
C TRP A 25 -6.42 14.07 0.09
N CYS A 26 -6.48 14.69 1.28
CA CYS A 26 -5.45 15.62 1.76
C CYS A 26 -4.06 14.96 1.78
N VAL A 27 -3.97 13.72 2.30
CA VAL A 27 -2.72 12.93 2.32
C VAL A 27 -2.18 12.68 0.91
N ALA A 28 -3.06 12.37 -0.04
CA ALA A 28 -2.66 12.09 -1.42
C ALA A 28 -2.20 13.36 -2.17
N VAL A 29 -2.90 14.47 -1.98
CA VAL A 29 -2.63 15.73 -2.69
C VAL A 29 -1.44 16.48 -2.11
N SER A 30 -1.20 16.39 -0.80
CA SER A 30 -0.11 17.12 -0.15
C SER A 30 1.29 16.62 -0.55
N LYS A 31 1.40 15.40 -1.10
CA LYS A 31 2.66 14.79 -1.55
C LYS A 31 3.77 14.80 -0.49
N GLY A 32 3.41 14.79 0.79
CA GLY A 32 4.34 14.74 1.92
C GLY A 32 4.62 16.10 2.54
N ASP A 33 4.01 17.17 2.04
CA ASP A 33 3.98 18.46 2.72
C ASP A 33 2.96 18.42 3.86
N GLY A 34 3.44 18.26 5.08
CA GLY A 34 2.60 18.20 6.28
C GLY A 34 1.84 19.50 6.56
N LEU A 35 2.40 20.66 6.23
CA LEU A 35 1.75 21.95 6.45
C LEU A 35 0.59 22.14 5.48
N LEU A 36 0.80 21.80 4.20
CA LEU A 36 -0.25 21.82 3.18
C LEU A 36 -1.36 20.82 3.53
N LEU A 37 -1.02 19.62 4.02
CA LEU A 37 -1.99 18.62 4.48
C LEU A 37 -2.88 19.19 5.58
N VAL A 38 -2.29 19.79 6.62
CA VAL A 38 -3.05 20.39 7.72
C VAL A 38 -3.92 21.56 7.24
N ALA A 39 -3.44 22.38 6.30
CA ALA A 39 -4.22 23.47 5.72
C ALA A 39 -5.47 22.95 4.99
N MET A 40 -5.30 21.94 4.12
CA MET A 40 -6.42 21.29 3.42
C MET A 40 -7.37 20.56 4.40
N TRP A 41 -6.84 19.93 5.45
CA TRP A 41 -7.69 19.31 6.47
C TRP A 41 -8.55 20.35 7.19
N LYS A 42 -7.98 21.49 7.58
CA LYS A 42 -8.73 22.58 8.23
C LYS A 42 -9.77 23.19 7.31
N SER A 43 -9.52 23.27 6.00
CA SER A 43 -10.51 23.79 5.03
C SER A 43 -11.83 23.02 5.04
N MET A 44 -11.79 21.74 5.44
CA MET A 44 -12.98 20.89 5.60
C MET A 44 -14.03 21.53 6.51
N LEU A 45 -13.63 22.28 7.53
CA LEU A 45 -14.56 22.95 8.45
C LEU A 45 -15.39 24.03 7.75
N ASN A 46 -14.85 24.65 6.70
CA ASN A 46 -15.60 25.54 5.82
C ASN A 46 -16.45 24.70 4.84
N HIS A 47 -15.91 23.60 4.29
CA HIS A 47 -16.63 22.75 3.33
C HIS A 47 -17.92 22.17 3.90
N VAL A 48 -17.90 21.70 5.15
CA VAL A 48 -19.10 21.11 5.78
C VAL A 48 -20.24 22.11 5.97
N ILE A 49 -19.97 23.42 5.92
CA ILE A 49 -20.96 24.50 5.99
C ILE A 49 -21.15 25.22 4.64
N ASN A 50 -20.72 24.60 3.55
CA ASN A 50 -20.79 25.14 2.18
C ASN A 50 -20.00 26.44 1.93
N VAL A 51 -18.91 26.66 2.68
CA VAL A 51 -17.98 27.77 2.44
C VAL A 51 -16.76 27.22 1.70
N HIS A 52 -16.54 27.73 0.48
CA HIS A 52 -15.49 27.25 -0.44
C HIS A 52 -14.36 28.27 -0.68
N SER A 53 -14.38 29.37 0.08
CA SER A 53 -13.38 30.44 0.08
C SER A 53 -12.68 30.57 1.44
N ASP A 54 -11.63 31.38 1.46
CA ASP A 54 -10.98 31.88 2.67
C ASP A 54 -10.41 30.79 3.59
N HIS A 55 -9.81 29.74 3.02
CA HIS A 55 -9.18 28.68 3.83
C HIS A 55 -7.74 29.01 4.28
N GLY A 56 -7.25 30.22 3.97
CA GLY A 56 -5.93 30.73 4.37
C GLY A 56 -4.91 30.77 3.24
N GLU A 57 -3.68 31.19 3.54
CA GLU A 57 -2.63 31.44 2.54
C GLU A 57 -2.12 30.16 1.87
N THR A 58 -1.94 29.07 2.63
CA THR A 58 -1.35 27.81 2.14
C THR A 58 -2.28 27.03 1.20
N TYR A 59 -3.59 27.18 1.37
CA TYR A 59 -4.62 26.54 0.52
C TYR A 59 -5.79 27.51 0.36
N PRO A 60 -5.74 28.47 -0.59
CA PRO A 60 -6.70 29.58 -0.60
C PRO A 60 -8.07 29.24 -1.20
N ARG A 61 -8.18 28.18 -2.03
CA ARG A 61 -9.43 27.80 -2.71
C ARG A 61 -9.57 26.28 -2.87
N CYS A 62 -10.81 25.85 -3.05
CA CYS A 62 -11.15 24.47 -3.38
C CYS A 62 -10.67 24.06 -4.78
N VAL A 63 -10.42 22.75 -4.95
CA VAL A 63 -10.02 22.11 -6.23
C VAL A 63 -11.18 21.29 -6.84
N HIS A 64 -12.41 21.67 -6.54
CA HIS A 64 -13.62 21.10 -7.13
C HIS A 64 -14.59 22.23 -7.49
N ASP A 65 -15.54 21.92 -8.37
CA ASP A 65 -16.64 22.81 -8.74
C ASP A 65 -17.72 22.84 -7.65
N ASP A 66 -18.72 23.71 -7.81
CA ASP A 66 -19.82 23.86 -6.86
C ASP A 66 -20.57 22.53 -6.64
N ILE A 67 -20.94 22.26 -5.39
CA ILE A 67 -21.66 21.05 -4.98
C ILE A 67 -23.15 21.43 -4.80
N PRO A 68 -24.03 21.12 -5.77
CA PRO A 68 -25.39 21.68 -5.80
C PRO A 68 -26.33 21.13 -4.72
N ASP A 69 -26.13 19.90 -4.23
CA ASP A 69 -27.09 19.19 -3.36
C ASP A 69 -26.46 18.64 -2.06
N GLY A 70 -25.65 19.45 -1.37
CA GLY A 70 -25.03 19.05 -0.12
C GLY A 70 -25.94 19.19 1.11
N LYS A 71 -25.90 18.21 2.02
CA LYS A 71 -26.53 18.31 3.35
C LYS A 71 -25.59 19.00 4.34
N TRP A 72 -25.49 20.32 4.23
CA TRP A 72 -24.55 21.13 5.00
C TRP A 72 -24.90 21.20 6.49
N LEU A 73 -23.87 21.20 7.33
CA LEU A 73 -24.02 21.51 8.74
C LEU A 73 -24.30 23.01 8.92
N LEU A 74 -25.00 23.34 10.00
CA LEU A 74 -25.22 24.73 10.38
C LEU A 74 -24.17 25.17 11.41
N PRO A 75 -23.48 26.31 11.19
CA PRO A 75 -22.61 26.91 12.19
C PRO A 75 -23.34 27.11 13.53
N GLY A 76 -22.61 26.94 14.64
CA GLY A 76 -23.16 27.13 15.99
C GLY A 76 -24.01 25.96 16.52
N THR A 77 -24.28 24.94 15.72
CA THR A 77 -24.93 23.71 16.21
C THR A 77 -23.98 22.87 17.07
N PRO A 78 -24.52 22.03 17.98
CA PRO A 78 -23.72 21.07 18.73
C PRO A 78 -22.92 20.12 17.83
N SER A 79 -23.49 19.71 16.70
CA SER A 79 -22.83 18.89 15.67
C SER A 79 -21.58 19.58 15.12
N TYR A 80 -21.70 20.82 14.66
CA TYR A 80 -20.57 21.59 14.13
C TYR A 80 -19.52 21.86 15.19
N ALA A 81 -19.91 22.31 16.38
CA ALA A 81 -18.98 22.61 17.48
C ALA A 81 -18.15 21.38 17.90
N ARG A 82 -18.75 20.19 17.89
CA ARG A 82 -18.02 18.95 18.16
C ARG A 82 -17.09 18.57 17.02
N LEU A 83 -17.51 18.69 15.77
CA LEU A 83 -16.64 18.42 14.62
C LEU A 83 -15.43 19.36 14.62
N LEU A 84 -15.66 20.65 14.87
CA LEU A 84 -14.63 21.66 15.06
C LEU A 84 -13.62 21.22 16.12
N THR A 85 -14.11 20.88 17.33
CA THR A 85 -13.27 20.42 18.44
C THR A 85 -12.37 19.24 18.05
N ILE A 86 -12.92 18.25 17.35
CA ILE A 86 -12.18 17.06 16.91
C ILE A 86 -11.18 17.42 15.82
N ALA A 87 -11.61 18.14 14.78
CA ALA A 87 -10.78 18.45 13.63
C ALA A 87 -9.61 19.39 13.96
N THR A 88 -9.74 20.22 15.01
CA THR A 88 -8.68 21.14 15.46
C THR A 88 -7.89 20.64 16.66
N GLU A 89 -8.08 19.38 17.07
CA GLU A 89 -7.37 18.82 18.21
C GLU A 89 -5.85 18.79 17.94
N ARG A 90 -5.05 19.25 18.90
CA ARG A 90 -3.62 19.53 18.68
C ARG A 90 -2.83 18.27 18.36
N THR A 91 -3.10 17.15 19.04
CA THR A 91 -2.39 15.90 18.78
C THR A 91 -2.74 15.33 17.41
N LEU A 92 -4.00 15.40 17.00
CA LEU A 92 -4.47 15.03 15.68
C LEU A 92 -3.75 15.82 14.58
N LEU A 93 -3.68 17.15 14.70
CA LEU A 93 -3.01 17.99 13.72
C LEU A 93 -1.52 17.69 13.63
N LYS A 94 -0.85 17.47 14.78
CA LYS A 94 0.56 17.09 14.81
C LYS A 94 0.82 15.72 14.17
N ASP A 95 -0.05 14.76 14.42
CA ASP A 95 0.03 13.43 13.80
C ASP A 95 -0.20 13.52 12.29
N MET A 96 -1.13 14.39 11.86
CA MET A 96 -1.41 14.67 10.45
C MET A 96 -0.22 15.25 9.69
N GLU A 97 0.56 16.15 10.30
CA GLU A 97 1.79 16.68 9.68
C GLU A 97 2.83 15.59 9.41
N GLN A 98 2.78 14.49 10.16
CA GLN A 98 3.70 13.36 10.04
C GLN A 98 3.14 12.21 9.18
N LEU A 99 1.92 12.36 8.62
CA LEU A 99 1.35 11.36 7.74
C LEU A 99 2.16 11.26 6.46
N SER A 100 2.61 10.04 6.17
CA SER A 100 3.24 9.75 4.90
C SER A 100 2.22 9.84 3.77
N SER A 101 2.51 10.66 2.76
CA SER A 101 1.76 10.69 1.49
C SER A 101 1.81 9.35 0.76
N LEU A 102 2.81 8.51 1.08
CA LEU A 102 2.99 7.15 0.58
C LEU A 102 2.27 6.11 1.44
N GLY A 103 1.48 6.53 2.44
CA GLY A 103 0.73 5.65 3.35
C GLY A 103 -0.31 4.75 2.67
N GLN A 104 -0.57 4.93 1.36
CA GLN A 104 -1.25 3.92 0.56
C GLN A 104 -0.30 2.75 0.26
N THR A 105 -0.13 1.84 1.23
CA THR A 105 0.60 0.59 1.06
C THR A 105 0.03 -0.31 -0.04
N TYR A 106 -1.16 0.00 -0.57
CA TYR A 106 -1.80 -0.75 -1.65
C TYR A 106 -0.87 -1.03 -2.82
N GLY A 107 -0.09 -0.03 -3.27
CA GLY A 107 0.87 -0.22 -4.37
C GLY A 107 1.97 -1.22 -4.02
N LEU A 108 2.52 -1.10 -2.80
CA LEU A 108 3.57 -1.97 -2.28
C LEU A 108 3.06 -3.40 -2.02
N GLU A 109 1.89 -3.54 -1.40
CA GLU A 109 1.21 -4.81 -1.16
C GLU A 109 0.85 -5.52 -2.47
N SER A 110 0.39 -4.77 -3.47
CA SER A 110 0.15 -5.29 -4.82
C SER A 110 1.44 -5.79 -5.46
N TYR A 111 2.54 -5.05 -5.34
CA TYR A 111 3.84 -5.47 -5.84
C TYR A 111 4.36 -6.73 -5.12
N HIS A 112 4.25 -6.80 -3.79
CA HIS A 112 4.66 -8.01 -3.05
C HIS A 112 3.81 -9.24 -3.43
N SER A 113 2.51 -9.05 -3.63
CA SER A 113 1.61 -10.12 -4.11
C SER A 113 2.00 -10.58 -5.52
N LEU A 114 2.43 -9.66 -6.39
CA LEU A 114 2.94 -9.96 -7.72
C LEU A 114 4.28 -10.71 -7.65
N LEU A 115 5.22 -10.23 -6.83
CA LEU A 115 6.55 -10.81 -6.66
C LEU A 115 6.45 -12.28 -6.24
N ILE A 116 5.52 -12.62 -5.34
CA ILE A 116 5.27 -14.01 -4.92
C ILE A 116 4.85 -14.91 -6.10
N LYS A 117 4.20 -14.37 -7.13
CA LYS A 117 3.85 -15.15 -8.34
C LYS A 117 5.06 -15.49 -9.19
N PHE A 118 6.04 -14.59 -9.26
CA PHE A 118 7.27 -14.79 -10.05
C PHE A 118 8.35 -15.56 -9.27
N ALA A 119 8.47 -15.30 -7.97
CA ALA A 119 9.41 -15.92 -7.05
C ALA A 119 8.68 -16.44 -5.79
N PRO A 120 7.98 -17.59 -5.90
CA PRO A 120 7.29 -18.18 -4.76
C PRO A 120 8.25 -18.51 -3.62
N LYS A 121 7.87 -18.16 -2.38
CA LYS A 121 8.66 -18.45 -1.17
C LYS A 121 8.79 -19.96 -0.87
N SER A 122 7.87 -20.76 -1.40
CA SER A 122 7.84 -22.22 -1.22
C SER A 122 8.83 -22.97 -2.10
N VAL A 123 9.52 -22.28 -3.03
CA VAL A 123 10.46 -22.89 -3.97
C VAL A 123 11.84 -22.30 -3.75
N ALA A 124 12.83 -23.17 -3.60
CA ALA A 124 14.23 -22.75 -3.54
C ALA A 124 14.74 -22.44 -4.96
N PHE A 125 15.34 -21.25 -5.13
CA PHE A 125 15.97 -20.83 -6.37
C PHE A 125 17.46 -20.59 -6.15
N THR A 126 18.28 -20.79 -7.18
CA THR A 126 19.66 -20.29 -7.15
C THR A 126 19.65 -18.76 -7.08
N PRO A 127 20.74 -18.11 -6.60
CA PRO A 127 20.82 -16.66 -6.54
C PRO A 127 20.51 -15.98 -7.89
N GLU A 128 21.00 -16.55 -9.00
CA GLU A 128 20.77 -16.01 -10.35
C GLU A 128 19.31 -16.16 -10.77
N ALA A 129 18.71 -17.32 -10.48
CA ALA A 129 17.30 -17.57 -10.75
C ALA A 129 16.38 -16.66 -9.93
N MET A 130 16.73 -16.37 -8.68
CA MET A 130 16.00 -15.44 -7.81
C MET A 130 16.11 -14.01 -8.34
N ARG A 131 17.32 -13.59 -8.72
CA ARG A 131 17.58 -12.28 -9.32
C ARG A 131 16.74 -12.07 -10.58
N ALA A 132 16.86 -12.98 -11.56
CA ALA A 132 16.13 -12.88 -12.82
C ALA A 132 14.61 -12.85 -12.62
N ARG A 133 14.06 -13.68 -11.72
CA ARG A 133 12.62 -13.68 -11.41
C ARG A 133 12.15 -12.37 -10.76
N THR A 134 12.96 -11.81 -9.88
CA THR A 134 12.67 -10.52 -9.24
C THR A 134 12.72 -9.38 -10.26
N GLU A 135 13.73 -9.36 -11.13
CA GLU A 135 13.85 -8.38 -12.22
C GLU A 135 12.65 -8.47 -13.19
N ILE A 136 12.22 -9.68 -13.57
CA ILE A 136 11.02 -9.88 -14.39
C ILE A 136 9.76 -9.37 -13.67
N ALA A 137 9.63 -9.58 -12.36
CA ALA A 137 8.51 -9.04 -11.58
C ALA A 137 8.49 -7.50 -11.59
N VAL A 138 9.67 -6.87 -11.48
CA VAL A 138 9.84 -5.42 -11.59
C VAL A 138 9.44 -4.92 -12.98
N LEU A 139 9.91 -5.57 -14.05
CA LEU A 139 9.52 -5.22 -15.43
C LEU A 139 8.00 -5.30 -15.61
N HIS A 140 7.37 -6.37 -15.11
CA HIS A 140 5.93 -6.52 -15.17
C HIS A 140 5.21 -5.42 -14.40
N GLN A 141 5.67 -5.07 -13.20
CA GLN A 141 5.10 -4.01 -12.38
C GLN A 141 5.24 -2.64 -13.06
N ASN A 142 6.41 -2.31 -13.60
CA ASN A 142 6.67 -1.05 -14.29
C ASN A 142 5.73 -0.87 -15.48
N GLU A 143 5.49 -1.93 -16.26
CA GLU A 143 4.57 -1.88 -17.39
C GLU A 143 3.08 -1.80 -16.95
N ASN A 144 2.71 -2.43 -15.82
CA ASN A 144 1.30 -2.68 -15.49
C ASN A 144 0.74 -1.93 -14.27
N ALA A 145 1.55 -1.23 -13.48
CA ALA A 145 1.11 -0.53 -12.26
C ALA A 145 0.15 0.63 -12.57
N GLY A 146 0.52 1.43 -13.56
CA GLY A 146 -0.18 2.66 -13.98
C GLY A 146 -1.31 2.45 -14.99
N ARG A 147 -1.79 1.22 -15.19
CA ARG A 147 -2.83 0.93 -16.19
C ARG A 147 -4.09 1.78 -15.96
N PRO A 148 -4.63 2.42 -17.02
CA PRO A 148 -5.82 3.24 -16.90
C PRO A 148 -7.05 2.39 -16.57
N GLN A 149 -8.11 3.06 -16.15
CA GLN A 149 -9.41 2.43 -16.02
C GLN A 149 -9.90 1.96 -17.39
N ALA A 150 -10.47 0.77 -17.45
CA ALA A 150 -11.10 0.22 -18.64
C ALA A 150 -12.42 0.96 -18.91
N VAL A 151 -12.71 1.17 -20.18
CA VAL A 151 -13.96 1.79 -20.65
C VAL A 151 -14.86 0.77 -21.35
N THR A 152 -16.16 1.05 -21.44
CA THR A 152 -17.13 0.28 -22.25
C THR A 152 -16.96 0.61 -23.73
N LYS A 153 -17.77 -0.02 -24.60
CA LYS A 153 -17.81 0.33 -26.02
C LYS A 153 -18.31 1.76 -26.26
N GLU A 154 -19.16 2.28 -25.39
CA GLU A 154 -19.64 3.67 -25.44
C GLU A 154 -18.64 4.69 -24.85
N GLY A 155 -17.51 4.24 -24.29
CA GLY A 155 -16.51 5.13 -23.67
C GLY A 155 -16.68 5.34 -22.17
N GLU A 156 -17.66 4.69 -21.54
CA GLU A 156 -17.97 4.88 -20.12
C GLU A 156 -17.00 4.13 -19.19
N PRO A 157 -16.57 4.71 -18.05
CA PRO A 157 -15.68 4.04 -17.11
C PRO A 157 -16.28 2.76 -16.51
N ARG A 158 -15.52 1.66 -16.54
CA ARG A 158 -15.99 0.37 -16.01
C ARG A 158 -15.71 0.22 -14.53
N TYR A 159 -16.70 -0.27 -13.80
CA TYR A 159 -16.62 -0.60 -12.37
C TYR A 159 -16.99 -2.06 -12.13
N LYS A 160 -16.50 -2.60 -11.02
CA LYS A 160 -16.93 -3.88 -10.46
C LYS A 160 -17.42 -3.67 -9.04
N ARG A 161 -18.47 -4.39 -8.67
CA ARG A 161 -18.95 -4.45 -7.29
C ARG A 161 -17.95 -5.22 -6.44
N LYS A 162 -17.59 -4.66 -5.27
CA LYS A 162 -16.79 -5.32 -4.24
C LYS A 162 -17.50 -5.14 -2.91
N MET A 163 -17.66 -6.21 -2.14
CA MET A 163 -18.08 -6.09 -0.75
C MET A 163 -16.87 -5.93 0.15
N LEU A 164 -16.91 -4.90 1.00
CA LEU A 164 -15.92 -4.71 2.04
C LEU A 164 -16.14 -5.76 3.13
N ARG A 165 -15.08 -6.49 3.50
CA ARG A 165 -15.16 -7.50 4.57
C ARG A 165 -15.32 -6.83 5.95
N THR A 166 -14.76 -5.65 6.10
CA THR A 166 -14.93 -4.74 7.24
C THR A 166 -16.06 -3.73 6.94
N ASN A 167 -16.73 -3.20 7.97
CA ASN A 167 -17.89 -2.28 7.87
C ASN A 167 -19.17 -2.91 7.27
N ASN A 168 -19.79 -3.85 7.99
CA ASN A 168 -21.15 -4.36 7.70
C ASN A 168 -21.43 -4.81 6.25
N ARG A 169 -20.40 -5.31 5.53
CA ARG A 169 -20.53 -5.80 4.15
C ARG A 169 -21.03 -4.73 3.16
N GLN A 170 -20.69 -3.47 3.39
CA GLN A 170 -21.02 -2.40 2.46
C GLN A 170 -20.51 -2.71 1.04
N GLU A 171 -21.38 -2.50 0.06
CA GLU A 171 -21.03 -2.62 -1.36
C GLU A 171 -20.35 -1.33 -1.83
N VAL A 172 -19.19 -1.49 -2.47
CA VAL A 172 -18.46 -0.39 -3.10
C VAL A 172 -18.18 -0.71 -4.55
N ALA A 173 -18.25 0.31 -5.40
CA ALA A 173 -17.81 0.23 -6.79
C ALA A 173 -16.29 0.44 -6.84
N CYS A 174 -15.55 -0.52 -7.40
CA CYS A 174 -14.12 -0.39 -7.63
C CYS A 174 -13.86 -0.25 -9.13
N SER A 175 -12.96 0.67 -9.52
CA SER A 175 -12.54 0.82 -10.90
C SER A 175 -11.91 -0.47 -11.43
N VAL A 176 -12.24 -0.83 -12.67
CA VAL A 176 -11.65 -1.97 -13.36
C VAL A 176 -10.55 -1.44 -14.26
N LYS A 177 -9.29 -1.83 -14.01
CA LYS A 177 -8.16 -1.46 -14.89
C LYS A 177 -8.22 -2.22 -16.22
N THR A 178 -7.58 -1.68 -17.26
CA THR A 178 -7.38 -2.37 -18.54
C THR A 178 -6.64 -3.70 -18.38
N LYS A 179 -6.68 -4.55 -19.41
CA LYS A 179 -5.94 -5.83 -19.42
C LYS A 179 -4.43 -5.59 -19.32
N PRO A 180 -3.67 -6.49 -18.69
CA PRO A 180 -2.23 -6.33 -18.60
C PRO A 180 -1.57 -6.51 -19.96
N THR A 181 -0.45 -5.84 -20.14
CA THR A 181 0.41 -5.98 -21.32
C THR A 181 1.72 -6.67 -20.94
N TYR A 182 2.39 -7.21 -21.94
CA TYR A 182 3.60 -8.03 -21.80
C TYR A 182 4.65 -7.62 -22.84
N GLY A 183 4.78 -6.33 -23.10
CA GLY A 183 5.77 -5.76 -24.01
C GLY A 183 7.19 -6.17 -23.62
N TYR A 184 7.51 -6.11 -22.32
CA TYR A 184 8.79 -6.57 -21.79
C TYR A 184 9.11 -8.02 -22.17
N VAL A 185 8.11 -8.91 -22.26
CA VAL A 185 8.32 -10.32 -22.64
C VAL A 185 8.79 -10.42 -24.09
N LYS A 186 8.27 -9.59 -24.99
CA LYS A 186 8.69 -9.59 -26.40
C LYS A 186 10.17 -9.21 -26.53
N VAL A 187 10.59 -8.19 -25.78
CA VAL A 187 11.99 -7.74 -25.76
C VAL A 187 12.90 -8.85 -25.21
N LEU A 188 12.52 -9.47 -24.09
CA LEU A 188 13.29 -10.58 -23.49
C LEU A 188 13.37 -11.81 -24.42
N MET A 189 12.30 -12.12 -25.16
CA MET A 189 12.29 -13.21 -26.12
C MET A 189 13.20 -12.93 -27.32
N ALA A 190 13.20 -11.69 -27.83
CA ALA A 190 14.12 -11.30 -28.90
C ALA A 190 15.59 -11.40 -28.45
N GLU A 191 15.88 -10.92 -27.24
CA GLU A 191 17.22 -11.01 -26.64
C GLU A 191 17.64 -12.47 -26.43
N MET A 192 16.74 -13.32 -25.95
CA MET A 192 16.99 -14.75 -25.81
C MET A 192 17.37 -15.38 -27.16
N LEU A 193 16.64 -15.07 -28.23
CA LEU A 193 16.93 -15.59 -29.57
C LEU A 193 18.29 -15.11 -30.08
N HIS A 194 18.63 -13.84 -29.82
CA HIS A 194 19.94 -13.29 -30.16
C HIS A 194 21.07 -14.04 -29.43
N VAL A 195 20.96 -14.22 -28.11
CA VAL A 195 21.94 -14.99 -27.32
C VAL A 195 22.04 -16.44 -27.78
N CYS A 196 20.91 -17.08 -28.11
CA CYS A 196 20.90 -18.43 -28.67
C CYS A 196 21.60 -18.52 -30.04
N SER A 197 21.60 -17.44 -30.84
CA SER A 197 22.33 -17.39 -32.10
C SER A 197 23.85 -17.32 -31.91
N GLU A 198 24.32 -16.71 -30.81
CA GLU A 198 25.74 -16.58 -30.48
C GLU A 198 26.29 -17.75 -29.64
N CYS A 199 25.41 -18.42 -28.89
CA CYS A 199 25.73 -19.54 -28.03
C CYS A 199 24.83 -20.74 -28.39
N PRO A 200 25.29 -21.63 -29.28
CA PRO A 200 24.53 -22.81 -29.71
C PRO A 200 24.11 -23.75 -28.58
N SER A 201 24.80 -23.71 -27.44
CA SER A 201 24.50 -24.56 -26.29
C SER A 201 24.46 -23.83 -24.95
N PHE A 202 23.65 -24.33 -24.03
CA PHE A 202 23.60 -23.85 -22.66
C PHE A 202 24.96 -23.96 -21.94
N LYS A 203 25.75 -25.01 -22.24
CA LYS A 203 27.07 -25.19 -21.61
C LYS A 203 28.01 -24.03 -21.94
N GLU A 204 28.08 -23.63 -23.21
CA GLU A 204 28.90 -22.50 -23.66
C GLU A 204 28.39 -21.17 -23.11
N ALA A 205 27.07 -20.96 -23.09
CA ALA A 205 26.50 -19.77 -22.46
C ALA A 205 26.82 -19.71 -20.97
N ASN A 206 26.87 -20.86 -20.28
CA ASN A 206 27.12 -20.93 -18.85
C ASN A 206 28.61 -20.75 -18.49
N THR A 207 29.55 -21.10 -19.37
CA THR A 207 30.99 -20.82 -19.15
C THR A 207 31.33 -19.35 -19.33
N ARG A 208 30.60 -18.62 -20.18
CA ARG A 208 30.76 -17.16 -20.37
C ARG A 208 30.24 -16.33 -19.19
N LYS A 209 29.49 -16.92 -18.25
CA LYS A 209 28.90 -16.18 -17.13
C LYS A 209 29.92 -15.84 -16.06
N ASP A 210 30.07 -14.54 -15.79
CA ASP A 210 30.77 -14.08 -14.60
C ASP A 210 29.90 -14.24 -13.34
N ARG A 211 30.42 -14.94 -12.34
CA ARG A 211 29.80 -15.20 -11.04
C ARG A 211 30.43 -14.42 -9.89
N SER A 212 31.41 -13.55 -10.18
CA SER A 212 32.11 -12.73 -9.19
C SER A 212 31.16 -11.91 -8.30
N HIS A 213 30.03 -11.47 -8.86
CA HIS A 213 29.01 -10.66 -8.19
C HIS A 213 28.07 -11.44 -7.26
N ILE A 214 28.10 -12.78 -7.26
CA ILE A 214 27.17 -13.59 -6.45
C ILE A 214 27.64 -13.58 -4.99
N PRO A 215 26.83 -13.08 -4.05
CA PRO A 215 27.22 -13.07 -2.65
C PRO A 215 27.36 -14.50 -2.14
N LEU A 216 28.39 -14.73 -1.32
CA LEU A 216 28.53 -15.99 -0.60
C LEU A 216 27.29 -16.24 0.27
N PRO A 217 26.82 -17.50 0.39
CA PRO A 217 25.68 -17.83 1.23
C PRO A 217 25.92 -17.36 2.67
N MET A 218 24.89 -16.81 3.32
CA MET A 218 24.96 -16.31 4.70
C MET A 218 25.54 -17.33 5.68
N SER A 219 25.28 -18.62 5.43
CA SER A 219 25.79 -19.74 6.23
C SER A 219 27.31 -19.89 6.21
N GLN A 220 28.00 -19.35 5.19
CA GLN A 220 29.45 -19.44 5.09
C GLN A 220 30.17 -18.52 6.07
N LYS A 221 29.48 -17.46 6.54
CA LYS A 221 29.98 -16.58 7.60
C LYS A 221 29.69 -17.11 9.01
N LEU A 222 28.87 -18.16 9.11
CA LEU A 222 28.53 -18.77 10.39
C LEU A 222 29.58 -19.83 10.72
N PRO A 223 29.99 -19.96 12.01
CA PRO A 223 30.81 -21.09 12.43
C PRO A 223 30.11 -22.41 12.08
N ASN A 224 30.90 -23.46 11.86
CA ASN A 224 30.39 -24.79 11.53
C ASN A 224 29.23 -25.15 12.45
N ARG A 225 28.15 -25.63 11.83
CA ARG A 225 26.91 -25.94 12.52
C ARG A 225 27.22 -26.95 13.62
N ARG A 226 26.95 -26.59 14.89
CA ARG A 226 27.08 -27.52 16.03
C ARG A 226 26.28 -28.78 15.72
N GLU A 227 26.82 -29.93 16.09
CA GLU A 227 26.18 -31.22 15.80
C GLU A 227 24.75 -31.24 16.33
N THR A 228 23.82 -31.76 15.52
CA THR A 228 22.40 -31.86 15.86
C THR A 228 22.17 -32.57 17.19
N LYS A 229 23.02 -33.55 17.52
CA LYS A 229 22.96 -34.30 18.79
C LYS A 229 23.26 -33.42 20.00
N VAL A 230 24.25 -32.54 19.91
CA VAL A 230 24.61 -31.59 20.97
C VAL A 230 23.48 -30.60 21.21
N LEU A 231 22.92 -30.04 20.13
CA LEU A 231 21.79 -29.11 20.20
C LEU A 231 20.52 -29.78 20.77
N ALA A 232 20.26 -31.03 20.41
CA ALA A 232 19.14 -31.80 20.93
C ALA A 232 19.31 -32.10 22.43
N ALA A 233 20.52 -32.46 22.87
CA ALA A 233 20.83 -32.68 24.27
C ALA A 233 20.63 -31.40 25.10
N GLU A 234 21.19 -30.26 24.69
CA GLU A 234 21.01 -28.94 25.34
C GLU A 234 19.53 -28.51 25.42
N ARG A 235 18.75 -28.79 24.37
CA ARG A 235 17.32 -28.49 24.34
C ARG A 235 16.54 -29.39 25.29
N CYS A 236 16.92 -30.66 25.40
CA CYS A 236 16.31 -31.63 26.32
C CYS A 236 16.71 -31.40 27.79
N THR A 237 17.94 -30.95 28.06
CA THR A 237 18.42 -30.70 29.44
C THR A 237 17.72 -29.51 30.10
N ARG A 238 17.33 -28.49 29.32
CA ARG A 238 16.58 -27.34 29.84
C ARG A 238 15.23 -27.68 30.50
N PHE A 239 14.61 -28.79 30.12
CA PHE A 239 13.34 -29.26 30.71
C PHE A 239 13.47 -30.55 31.53
N ARG A 240 14.64 -31.18 31.52
CA ARG A 240 15.00 -32.27 32.43
C ARG A 240 15.85 -31.72 33.58
N ALA A 241 15.31 -30.81 34.37
CA ALA A 241 15.83 -30.65 35.73
C ALA A 241 15.45 -31.93 36.50
N ASN A 242 16.44 -32.66 37.01
CA ASN A 242 16.26 -33.86 37.81
C ASN A 242 15.28 -33.61 38.97
N PRO A 243 14.22 -34.41 39.16
CA PRO A 243 13.55 -34.51 40.44
C PRO A 243 14.39 -35.41 41.35
N ALA A 244 15.49 -34.88 41.88
CA ALA A 244 16.31 -35.60 42.85
C ALA A 244 17.02 -34.64 43.81
N THR A 245 16.24 -33.84 44.52
CA THR A 245 16.61 -33.36 45.87
C THR A 245 15.35 -32.96 46.61
N SER A 246 14.78 -33.91 47.37
CA SER A 246 14.05 -33.69 48.63
C SER A 246 13.59 -35.04 49.19
N LEU A 247 14.51 -35.66 49.95
CA LEU A 247 14.38 -36.35 51.26
C LEU A 247 15.38 -37.50 51.34
#